data_AF-A0A932R0Y9-F1
#
_entry.id   AF-A0A932R0Y9-F1
#
_cell.length_a   1.000
_cell.length_b   1.000
_cell.length_c   1.000
_cell.angle_alpha   90.00
_cell.angle_beta   90.00
_cell.angle_gamma   90.00
#
_symmetry.space_group_name_H-M   'P 1'
#
loop_
_entity.id
_entity.type
_entity.pdbx_description
1 polymer ?
#
loop_
_entity_poly.entity_id
_entity_poly.type
_entity_poly.pdbx_seq_one_letter_code
_entity_poly.pdbx_strand_id
1 'polypeptide(L)'
;MRSHNSRDKRFGRGKKTRDGRAGTKRQPKQRHLRLNKVQFRTKDDLTVAKLLQRHGYTFKYNQGFEITGRKTEPKPAPIDGIQPCNELEARMINLLKRLNIPFEYSKRFETMDRFGRPNHREVDIWFAKPLRVYWIDEPVQALELKGGCLDDNCWHQKKELKDIGVKTWIVLPQYVDFWERHGFLRKDALHPRKKNK
;
A
#
# COMPACT_ATOMS: atom_id res chain seq x y z
N MET A 1 16.76 39.64 -59.56
CA MET A 1 16.62 41.10 -59.72
C MET A 1 15.49 41.58 -58.81
N ARG A 2 15.76 42.64 -58.02
CA ARG A 2 14.81 43.58 -57.34
C ARG A 2 13.76 42.96 -56.37
N SER A 3 13.81 43.09 -55.04
CA SER A 3 13.91 44.24 -54.10
C SER A 3 12.54 44.71 -53.55
N HIS A 4 12.55 45.14 -52.28
CA HIS A 4 11.57 45.97 -51.54
C HIS A 4 10.34 45.22 -50.96
N ASN A 5 10.06 45.11 -49.64
CA ASN A 5 10.25 45.92 -48.42
C ASN A 5 9.17 47.02 -48.21
N SER A 6 8.30 46.86 -47.20
CA SER A 6 7.57 47.91 -46.44
C SER A 6 6.63 47.25 -45.40
N ARG A 7 6.95 47.21 -44.09
CA ARG A 7 6.67 48.20 -43.02
C ARG A 7 5.24 48.76 -42.98
N ASP A 8 4.52 48.46 -41.89
CA ASP A 8 3.93 49.37 -40.88
C ASP A 8 2.68 48.72 -40.24
N LYS A 9 2.68 48.42 -38.92
CA LYS A 9 2.37 49.26 -37.75
C LYS A 9 0.88 49.64 -37.57
N ARG A 10 0.36 49.14 -36.44
CA ARG A 10 -0.51 49.79 -35.42
C ARG A 10 -2.01 49.43 -35.35
N PHE A 11 -2.33 48.90 -34.16
CA PHE A 11 -3.48 49.16 -33.27
C PHE A 11 -4.91 49.18 -33.83
N GLY A 12 -5.73 48.26 -33.31
CA GLY A 12 -7.19 48.38 -33.29
C GLY A 12 -7.78 47.64 -32.09
N ARG A 13 -8.24 48.38 -31.09
CA ARG A 13 -9.04 47.92 -29.94
C ARG A 13 -10.34 47.27 -30.43
N GLY A 14 -10.63 46.04 -30.00
CA GLY A 14 -11.91 45.35 -30.20
C GLY A 14 -12.53 44.96 -28.86
N LYS A 15 -13.80 45.30 -28.69
CA LYS A 15 -14.59 45.36 -27.45
C LYS A 15 -14.92 44.00 -26.84
N LYS A 16 -15.15 44.04 -25.51
CA LYS A 16 -15.84 43.01 -24.71
C LYS A 16 -17.21 42.68 -25.31
N THR A 17 -17.49 41.39 -25.49
CA THR A 17 -18.83 40.81 -25.33
C THR A 17 -18.71 39.66 -24.33
N ARG A 18 -19.44 39.80 -23.21
CA ARG A 18 -19.79 38.70 -22.32
C ARG A 18 -21.05 38.10 -22.92
N ASP A 19 -21.02 36.81 -23.23
CA ASP A 19 -22.22 35.98 -23.18
C ASP A 19 -21.85 34.62 -22.61
N GLY A 20 -22.59 34.25 -21.57
CA GLY A 20 -22.32 33.08 -20.75
C GLY A 20 -22.63 31.77 -21.47
N ARG A 21 -21.88 30.73 -21.11
CA ARG A 21 -22.37 29.35 -21.18
C ARG A 21 -21.76 28.50 -20.07
N ALA A 22 -22.66 27.97 -19.26
CA ALA A 22 -22.59 26.78 -18.41
C ALA A 22 -21.22 26.46 -17.79
N GLY A 23 -21.05 26.83 -16.52
CA GLY A 23 -20.00 26.32 -15.66
C GLY A 23 -20.10 24.81 -15.55
N THR A 24 -19.30 24.10 -16.35
CA THR A 24 -18.85 22.77 -15.98
C THR A 24 -18.09 22.94 -14.67
N LYS A 25 -18.70 22.54 -13.55
CA LYS A 25 -18.00 22.33 -12.29
C LYS A 25 -16.91 21.30 -12.56
N ARG A 26 -15.73 21.76 -12.96
CA ARG A 26 -14.51 20.96 -12.92
C ARG A 26 -14.38 20.56 -11.46
N GLN A 27 -14.75 19.32 -11.14
CA GLN A 27 -14.31 18.72 -9.89
C GLN A 27 -12.80 18.91 -9.85
N PRO A 28 -12.24 19.50 -8.78
CA PRO A 28 -10.80 19.60 -8.67
C PRO A 28 -10.28 18.18 -8.73
N LYS A 29 -9.49 17.88 -9.78
CA LYS A 29 -8.67 16.66 -9.81
C LYS A 29 -7.92 16.67 -8.48
N GLN A 30 -8.26 15.74 -7.59
CA GLN A 30 -7.49 15.50 -6.37
C GLN A 30 -6.09 15.08 -6.85
N ARG A 31 -5.20 16.07 -7.00
CA ARG A 31 -3.77 15.83 -7.04
C ARG A 31 -3.47 15.19 -5.69
N HIS A 32 -3.29 13.87 -5.71
CA HIS A 32 -2.68 13.16 -4.60
C HIS A 32 -1.29 13.78 -4.41
N LEU A 33 -1.19 14.76 -3.51
CA LEU A 33 0.06 15.25 -2.99
C LEU A 33 0.69 14.09 -2.22
N ARG A 34 1.42 13.22 -2.92
CA ARG A 34 2.37 12.30 -2.30
C ARG A 34 3.53 13.16 -1.76
N LEU A 35 3.33 13.73 -0.59
CA LEU A 35 4.36 14.44 0.16
C LEU A 35 5.27 13.39 0.82
N ASN A 36 6.19 12.82 0.04
CA ASN A 36 7.24 11.98 0.58
C ASN A 36 8.35 12.89 1.11
N LYS A 37 8.27 13.22 2.41
CA LYS A 37 9.14 14.14 3.17
C LYS A 37 8.98 15.61 2.79
N VAL A 38 8.39 16.38 3.71
CA VAL A 38 8.53 17.83 3.74
C VAL A 38 9.49 18.16 4.88
N GLN A 39 10.49 18.99 4.62
CA GLN A 39 11.36 19.55 5.65
C GLN A 39 10.84 20.93 6.01
N PHE A 40 10.74 21.19 7.30
CA PHE A 40 10.14 22.37 7.90
C PHE A 40 11.17 22.94 8.88
N ARG A 41 11.59 24.20 8.73
CA ARG A 41 12.75 24.83 9.40
C ARG A 41 12.41 26.03 10.32
N THR A 42 11.15 26.46 10.45
CA THR A 42 10.77 27.70 11.17
C THR A 42 9.61 27.50 12.18
N LYS A 43 9.35 28.53 13.03
CA LYS A 43 8.21 28.54 13.99
C LYS A 43 6.84 28.45 13.30
N ASP A 44 6.71 28.97 12.08
CA ASP A 44 5.47 28.87 11.30
C ASP A 44 5.15 27.42 10.91
N ASP A 45 6.17 26.59 10.83
CA ASP A 45 6.01 25.19 10.49
C ASP A 45 5.41 24.36 11.64
N LEU A 46 5.46 24.86 12.87
CA LEU A 46 4.76 24.23 14.00
C LEU A 46 3.24 24.39 13.86
N THR A 47 2.78 25.53 13.33
CA THR A 47 1.37 25.79 13.03
C THR A 47 0.91 24.93 11.85
N VAL A 48 1.74 24.80 10.81
CA VAL A 48 1.49 23.89 9.67
C VAL A 48 1.47 22.43 10.12
N ALA A 49 2.39 22.00 10.99
CA ALA A 49 2.39 20.65 11.55
C ALA A 49 1.13 20.37 12.39
N LYS A 50 0.67 21.32 13.22
CA LYS A 50 -0.60 21.20 13.97
C LYS A 50 -1.82 21.11 13.04
N LEU A 51 -1.84 21.89 11.95
CA LEU A 51 -2.91 21.82 10.95
C LEU A 51 -2.90 20.48 10.23
N LEU A 52 -1.74 20.00 9.81
CA LEU A 52 -1.59 18.71 9.13
C LEU A 52 -1.87 17.53 10.08
N GLN A 53 -1.60 17.63 11.38
CA GLN A 53 -2.04 16.64 12.38
C GLN A 53 -3.56 16.46 12.38
N ARG A 54 -4.33 17.56 12.28
CA ARG A 54 -5.80 17.50 12.14
C ARG A 54 -6.25 16.80 10.85
N HIS A 55 -5.39 16.79 9.82
CA HIS A 55 -5.61 16.07 8.57
C HIS A 55 -4.94 14.69 8.54
N GLY A 56 -4.60 14.15 9.72
CA GLY A 56 -4.07 12.81 9.87
C GLY A 56 -2.61 12.68 9.46
N TYR A 57 -1.77 13.71 9.67
CA TYR A 57 -0.32 13.59 9.50
C TYR A 57 0.38 13.46 10.85
N THR A 58 1.30 12.51 10.97
CA THR A 58 2.19 12.37 12.15
C THR A 58 3.57 12.91 11.84
N PHE A 59 4.23 13.47 12.85
CA PHE A 59 5.49 14.19 12.72
C PHE A 59 6.52 13.66 13.73
N LYS A 60 7.78 13.54 13.31
CA LYS A 60 8.93 13.29 14.19
C LYS A 60 9.84 14.51 14.20
N TYR A 61 10.31 14.89 15.39
CA TYR A 61 11.31 15.94 15.59
C TYR A 61 12.69 15.30 15.69
N ASN A 62 13.58 15.61 14.75
CA ASN A 62 15.00 15.26 14.87
C ASN A 62 15.78 16.47 15.39
N GLN A 63 16.83 16.24 16.18
CA GLN A 63 17.72 17.29 16.69
C GLN A 63 18.31 18.06 15.50
N GLY A 64 17.79 19.27 15.24
CA GLY A 64 18.12 20.08 14.05
C GLY A 64 16.95 20.70 13.28
N PHE A 65 15.75 20.84 13.89
CA PHE A 65 14.56 21.44 13.26
C PHE A 65 14.15 20.75 11.94
N GLU A 66 14.17 19.43 11.88
CA GLU A 66 13.55 18.69 10.78
C GLU A 66 12.27 18.04 11.27
N ILE A 67 11.13 18.44 10.69
CA ILE A 67 9.83 17.84 10.96
C ILE A 67 9.41 16.98 9.76
N THR A 68 9.51 15.65 9.83
CA THR A 68 9.04 14.77 8.74
C THR A 68 7.58 14.37 8.96
N GLY A 69 6.67 14.79 8.07
CA GLY A 69 5.26 14.40 8.08
C GLY A 69 4.96 13.12 7.31
N ARG A 70 4.17 12.21 7.87
CA ARG A 70 3.53 11.09 7.14
C ARG A 70 2.03 11.13 7.34
N LYS A 71 1.26 11.04 6.27
CA LYS A 71 -0.18 10.83 6.37
C LYS A 71 -0.43 9.46 7.00
N THR A 72 -0.90 9.42 8.23
CA THR A 72 -1.47 8.24 8.84
C THR A 72 -2.83 8.02 8.23
N GLU A 73 -2.94 6.96 7.44
CA GLU A 73 -4.24 6.42 7.09
C GLU A 73 -4.89 5.90 8.38
N PRO A 74 -6.18 6.19 8.62
CA PRO A 74 -6.88 5.62 9.75
C PRO A 74 -6.79 4.08 9.66
N LYS A 75 -6.56 3.43 10.81
CA LYS A 75 -6.59 1.97 10.84
C LYS A 75 -7.99 1.49 10.44
N PRO A 76 -8.11 0.39 9.67
CA PRO A 76 -9.40 -0.20 9.37
C PRO A 76 -10.15 -0.56 10.65
N ALA A 77 -11.48 -0.58 10.59
CA ALA A 77 -12.30 -1.07 11.70
C ALA A 77 -11.99 -2.56 11.99
N PRO A 78 -12.18 -3.03 13.23
CA PRO A 78 -12.05 -4.44 13.53
C PRO A 78 -13.00 -5.32 12.71
N ILE A 79 -12.53 -6.50 12.31
CA ILE A 79 -13.29 -7.53 11.59
C ILE A 79 -13.36 -8.75 12.49
N ASP A 80 -14.53 -9.04 13.07
CA ASP A 80 -14.74 -10.17 14.00
C ASP A 80 -13.70 -10.23 15.14
N GLY A 81 -13.37 -9.07 15.73
CA GLY A 81 -12.36 -8.96 16.79
C GLY A 81 -10.90 -8.93 16.32
N ILE A 82 -10.64 -9.11 15.02
CA ILE A 82 -9.31 -8.90 14.42
C ILE A 82 -9.12 -7.42 14.12
N GLN A 83 -7.99 -6.83 14.50
CA GLN A 83 -7.64 -5.44 14.19
C GLN A 83 -6.56 -5.42 13.08
N PRO A 84 -6.92 -5.20 11.81
CA PRO A 84 -5.95 -5.08 10.73
C PRO A 84 -5.03 -3.88 10.95
N CYS A 85 -3.76 -3.98 10.56
CA CYS A 85 -2.82 -2.86 10.65
C CYS A 85 -2.98 -1.86 9.49
N ASN A 86 -3.48 -2.31 8.35
CA ASN A 86 -3.69 -1.51 7.14
C ASN A 86 -4.82 -2.07 6.24
N GLU A 87 -5.20 -1.30 5.22
CA GLU A 87 -6.25 -1.67 4.26
C GLU A 87 -5.97 -2.96 3.49
N LEU A 88 -4.70 -3.27 3.18
CA LEU A 88 -4.35 -4.51 2.47
C LEU A 88 -4.69 -5.74 3.32
N GLU A 89 -4.35 -5.70 4.61
CA GLU A 89 -4.71 -6.75 5.57
C GLU A 89 -6.21 -6.87 5.76
N ALA A 90 -6.93 -5.76 5.91
CA ALA A 90 -8.38 -5.78 6.05
C ALA A 90 -9.05 -6.44 4.84
N ARG A 91 -8.60 -6.12 3.63
CA ARG A 91 -9.07 -6.74 2.38
C ARG A 91 -8.79 -8.23 2.34
N MET A 92 -7.56 -8.65 2.69
CA MET A 92 -7.19 -10.06 2.70
C MET A 92 -7.99 -10.86 3.72
N ILE A 93 -8.19 -10.33 4.94
CA ILE A 93 -9.02 -10.92 5.98
C ILE A 93 -10.46 -11.11 5.49
N ASN A 94 -11.07 -10.07 4.93
CA ASN A 94 -12.43 -10.14 4.38
C ASN A 94 -12.54 -11.17 3.24
N LEU A 95 -11.54 -11.25 2.37
CA LEU A 95 -11.49 -12.26 1.31
C LEU A 95 -11.50 -13.68 1.88
N LEU A 96 -10.64 -13.98 2.87
CA LEU A 96 -10.55 -15.30 3.47
C LEU A 96 -11.84 -15.67 4.23
N LYS A 97 -12.42 -14.73 4.97
CA LYS A 97 -13.71 -14.88 5.66
C LYS A 97 -14.83 -15.19 4.68
N ARG A 98 -14.96 -14.41 3.59
CA ARG A 98 -15.96 -14.63 2.54
C ARG A 98 -15.84 -16.01 1.89
N LEU A 99 -14.63 -16.55 1.80
CA LEU A 99 -14.35 -17.88 1.25
C LEU A 99 -14.42 -19.01 2.29
N ASN A 100 -14.79 -18.70 3.54
CA ASN A 100 -14.80 -19.64 4.67
C ASN A 100 -13.46 -20.39 4.83
N ILE A 101 -12.33 -19.70 4.59
CA ILE A 101 -11.01 -20.26 4.78
C ILE A 101 -10.58 -19.97 6.22
N PRO A 102 -10.29 -21.01 7.04
CA PRO A 102 -9.81 -20.80 8.41
C PRO A 102 -8.36 -20.32 8.40
N PHE A 103 -8.08 -19.29 9.19
CA PHE A 103 -6.74 -18.75 9.38
C PHE A 103 -6.56 -18.18 10.79
N GLU A 104 -5.31 -18.08 11.19
CA GLU A 104 -4.84 -17.36 12.38
C GLU A 104 -4.17 -16.06 11.91
N TYR A 105 -4.57 -14.93 12.48
CA TYR A 105 -4.02 -13.62 12.15
C TYR A 105 -2.85 -13.29 13.09
N SER A 106 -1.78 -12.68 12.58
CA SER A 106 -0.67 -12.16 13.39
C SER A 106 0.03 -13.27 14.21
N LYS A 107 0.41 -14.37 13.52
CA LYS A 107 1.04 -15.52 14.18
C LYS A 107 2.53 -15.26 14.43
N ARG A 108 2.94 -15.38 15.70
CA ARG A 108 4.31 -15.16 16.15
C ARG A 108 5.14 -16.45 16.22
N PHE A 109 6.42 -16.30 15.91
CA PHE A 109 7.42 -17.35 15.95
C PHE A 109 8.68 -16.87 16.68
N GLU A 110 9.27 -17.76 17.46
CA GLU A 110 10.61 -17.58 18.01
C GLU A 110 11.63 -17.88 16.91
N THR A 111 12.61 -16.99 16.76
CA THR A 111 13.62 -17.02 15.70
C THR A 111 14.97 -16.59 16.26
N MET A 112 16.01 -16.67 15.44
CA MET A 112 17.30 -16.06 15.73
C MET A 112 17.56 -14.95 14.71
N ASP A 113 18.03 -13.79 15.17
CA ASP A 113 18.44 -12.72 14.27
C ASP A 113 19.73 -13.07 13.50
N ARG A 114 20.15 -12.19 12.59
CA ARG A 114 21.39 -12.37 11.80
C ARG A 114 22.68 -12.47 12.64
N PHE A 115 22.63 -12.15 13.92
CA PHE A 115 23.76 -12.22 14.86
C PHE A 115 23.64 -13.41 15.82
N GLY A 116 22.65 -14.29 15.63
CA GLY A 116 22.40 -15.44 16.49
C GLY A 116 21.79 -15.09 17.85
N ARG A 117 21.09 -13.95 17.95
CA ARG A 117 20.39 -13.54 19.18
C ARG A 117 18.92 -13.93 19.11
N PRO A 118 18.28 -14.28 20.24
CA PRO A 118 16.84 -14.51 20.28
C PRO A 118 16.06 -13.33 19.69
N ASN A 119 15.11 -13.66 18.81
CA ASN A 119 14.27 -12.70 18.12
C ASN A 119 12.86 -13.26 17.94
N HIS A 120 11.90 -12.41 17.62
CA HIS A 120 10.56 -12.85 17.24
C HIS A 120 10.19 -12.29 15.86
N ARG A 121 9.59 -13.15 15.05
CA ARG A 121 8.98 -12.76 13.78
C ARG A 121 7.51 -13.09 13.80
N GLU A 122 6.76 -12.32 13.04
CA GLU A 122 5.32 -12.48 12.88
C GLU A 122 5.04 -12.72 11.40
N VAL A 123 3.98 -13.48 11.12
CA VAL A 123 3.37 -13.55 9.79
C VAL A 123 1.92 -13.09 9.89
N ASP A 124 1.47 -12.29 8.92
CA ASP A 124 0.15 -11.69 8.96
C ASP A 124 -0.98 -12.73 8.91
N ILE A 125 -0.83 -13.78 8.09
CA ILE A 125 -1.82 -14.85 7.93
C ILE A 125 -1.15 -16.21 8.01
N TRP A 126 -1.70 -17.09 8.86
CA TRP A 126 -1.30 -18.49 8.98
C TRP A 126 -2.48 -19.43 8.73
N PHE A 127 -2.30 -20.40 7.83
CA PHE A 127 -3.29 -21.43 7.53
C PHE A 127 -3.03 -22.70 8.35
N ALA A 128 -4.09 -23.27 8.91
CA ALA A 128 -4.01 -24.53 9.65
C ALA A 128 -3.50 -25.69 8.78
N LYS A 129 -3.77 -25.66 7.47
CA LYS A 129 -3.24 -26.59 6.47
C LYS A 129 -2.70 -25.81 5.27
N PRO A 130 -1.60 -26.24 4.63
CA PRO A 130 -1.11 -25.61 3.42
C PRO A 130 -2.15 -25.60 2.30
N LEU A 131 -2.28 -24.46 1.61
CA LEU A 131 -3.24 -24.23 0.54
C LEU A 131 -2.55 -24.05 -0.81
N ARG A 132 -3.19 -24.48 -1.91
CA ARG A 132 -2.71 -24.17 -3.27
C ARG A 132 -3.43 -22.92 -3.78
N VAL A 133 -2.67 -21.83 -3.90
CA VAL A 133 -3.16 -20.48 -4.19
C VAL A 133 -2.79 -20.08 -5.63
N TYR A 134 -3.61 -19.28 -6.29
CA TYR A 134 -3.29 -18.79 -7.64
C TYR A 134 -1.95 -18.05 -7.68
N TRP A 135 -1.20 -18.26 -8.78
CA TRP A 135 0.15 -17.72 -9.04
C TRP A 135 1.26 -18.21 -8.10
N ILE A 136 0.94 -19.17 -7.23
CA ILE A 136 1.92 -19.82 -6.37
C ILE A 136 1.89 -21.32 -6.68
N ASP A 137 3.01 -21.85 -7.16
CA ASP A 137 3.08 -23.25 -7.60
C ASP A 137 3.19 -24.24 -6.44
N GLU A 138 3.65 -23.76 -5.30
CA GLU A 138 3.87 -24.56 -4.10
C GLU A 138 2.73 -24.36 -3.07
N PRO A 139 2.47 -25.33 -2.21
CA PRO A 139 1.55 -25.15 -1.09
C PRO A 139 2.00 -24.01 -0.16
N VAL A 140 1.04 -23.20 0.28
CA VAL A 140 1.23 -21.98 1.06
C VAL A 140 0.62 -22.17 2.43
N GLN A 141 1.44 -22.00 3.47
CA GLN A 141 0.97 -22.05 4.86
C GLN A 141 1.00 -20.68 5.55
N ALA A 142 1.95 -19.82 5.18
CA ALA A 142 2.10 -18.49 5.75
C ALA A 142 2.13 -17.41 4.66
N LEU A 143 1.40 -16.31 4.89
CA LEU A 143 1.46 -15.10 4.07
C LEU A 143 1.94 -13.92 4.90
N GLU A 144 2.81 -13.12 4.31
CA GLU A 144 3.24 -11.82 4.79
C GLU A 144 2.72 -10.75 3.82
N LEU A 145 1.88 -9.84 4.26
CA LEU A 145 1.27 -8.79 3.48
C LEU A 145 2.13 -7.52 3.53
N LYS A 146 2.52 -7.02 2.35
CA LYS A 146 3.33 -5.80 2.24
C LYS A 146 2.65 -4.80 1.32
N GLY A 147 2.17 -3.69 1.90
CA GLY A 147 1.52 -2.60 1.15
C GLY A 147 2.49 -1.70 0.37
N GLY A 148 3.80 -1.90 0.49
CA GLY A 148 4.84 -1.02 -0.07
C GLY A 148 5.96 -1.76 -0.79
N CYS A 149 7.14 -1.15 -0.87
CA CYS A 149 8.31 -1.76 -1.48
C CYS A 149 8.92 -2.85 -0.58
N LEU A 150 9.45 -3.90 -1.21
CA LEU A 150 10.23 -4.92 -0.53
C LEU A 150 11.59 -4.33 -0.17
N ASP A 151 11.87 -4.23 1.13
CA ASP A 151 13.17 -3.80 1.65
C ASP A 151 13.99 -4.99 2.15
N ASP A 152 15.24 -4.75 2.53
CA ASP A 152 16.14 -5.78 3.05
C ASP A 152 15.58 -6.46 4.30
N ASN A 153 14.79 -5.74 5.12
CA ASN A 153 14.16 -6.31 6.30
C ASN A 153 13.16 -7.41 5.93
N CYS A 154 12.42 -7.26 4.83
CA CYS A 154 11.52 -8.30 4.33
C CYS A 154 12.28 -9.59 4.00
N TRP A 155 13.45 -9.48 3.37
CA TRP A 155 14.27 -10.62 3.00
C TRP A 155 14.93 -11.28 4.22
N HIS A 156 15.39 -10.48 5.19
CA HIS A 156 15.91 -11.00 6.45
C HIS A 156 14.86 -11.75 7.24
N GLN A 157 13.67 -11.17 7.45
CA GLN A 157 12.55 -11.86 8.11
C GLN A 157 12.19 -13.17 7.40
N LYS A 158 12.13 -13.16 6.06
CA LYS A 158 11.85 -14.37 5.29
C LYS A 158 12.91 -15.44 5.50
N LYS A 159 14.19 -15.07 5.61
CA LYS A 159 15.28 -15.99 5.91
C LYS A 159 15.15 -16.56 7.33
N GLU A 160 14.98 -15.71 8.34
CA GLU A 160 14.86 -16.13 9.74
C GLU A 160 13.68 -17.10 9.96
N LEU A 161 12.54 -16.84 9.31
CA LEU A 161 11.39 -17.77 9.32
C LEU A 161 11.70 -19.08 8.58
N LYS A 162 12.40 -19.01 7.45
CA LYS A 162 12.79 -20.22 6.70
C LYS A 162 13.72 -21.11 7.52
N ASP A 163 14.65 -20.53 8.27
CA ASP A 163 15.63 -21.27 9.08
C ASP A 163 14.97 -22.12 10.18
N ILE A 164 13.77 -21.73 10.63
CA ILE A 164 12.93 -22.53 11.56
C ILE A 164 11.85 -23.37 10.85
N GLY A 165 11.93 -23.50 9.52
CA GLY A 165 10.99 -24.30 8.72
C GLY A 165 9.69 -23.60 8.33
N VAL A 166 9.54 -22.30 8.60
CA VAL A 166 8.35 -21.52 8.24
C VAL A 166 8.53 -20.90 6.85
N LYS A 167 7.85 -21.47 5.86
CA LYS A 167 7.89 -20.97 4.48
C LYS A 167 6.83 -19.89 4.25
N THR A 168 7.28 -18.64 4.23
CA THR A 168 6.42 -17.46 4.07
C THR A 168 6.42 -16.92 2.64
N TRP A 169 5.22 -16.66 2.12
CA TRP A 169 5.03 -15.97 0.84
C TRP A 169 4.71 -14.50 1.06
N ILE A 170 5.47 -13.63 0.42
CA ILE A 170 5.22 -12.18 0.48
C ILE A 170 4.17 -11.82 -0.55
N VAL A 171 3.09 -11.19 -0.09
CA VAL A 171 1.91 -10.82 -0.85
C VAL A 171 1.86 -9.30 -0.97
N LEU A 172 1.89 -8.82 -2.20
CA LEU A 172 1.74 -7.42 -2.57
C LEU A 172 0.29 -7.10 -2.97
N PRO A 173 -0.12 -5.82 -3.03
CA PRO A 173 -1.50 -5.44 -3.31
C PRO A 173 -2.09 -6.04 -4.58
N GLN A 174 -1.29 -6.14 -5.66
CA GLN A 174 -1.76 -6.68 -6.94
C GLN A 174 -2.20 -8.16 -6.87
N TYR A 175 -1.68 -8.94 -5.92
CA TYR A 175 -2.12 -10.33 -5.71
C TYR A 175 -3.50 -10.36 -5.08
N VAL A 176 -3.75 -9.51 -4.08
CA VAL A 176 -5.05 -9.39 -3.43
C VAL A 176 -6.10 -8.84 -4.41
N ASP A 177 -5.73 -7.82 -5.20
CA ASP A 177 -6.59 -7.30 -6.28
C ASP A 177 -7.01 -8.41 -7.27
N PHE A 178 -6.08 -9.30 -7.62
CA PHE A 178 -6.37 -10.43 -8.50
C PHE A 178 -7.26 -11.47 -7.82
N TRP A 179 -6.94 -11.89 -6.59
CA TRP A 179 -7.70 -12.93 -5.88
C TRP A 179 -9.13 -12.50 -5.53
N GLU A 180 -9.36 -11.22 -5.25
CA GLU A 180 -10.71 -10.68 -5.04
C GLU A 180 -11.61 -10.83 -6.26
N ARG A 181 -11.04 -10.76 -7.48
CA ARG A 181 -11.76 -10.81 -8.76
C ARG A 181 -11.85 -12.22 -9.35
N HIS A 182 -10.81 -13.01 -9.19
CA HIS A 182 -10.63 -14.28 -9.90
C HIS A 182 -10.64 -15.51 -8.98
N GLY A 183 -10.72 -15.30 -7.67
CA GLY A 183 -10.65 -16.33 -6.66
C GLY A 183 -9.23 -16.54 -6.10
N PHE A 184 -9.18 -17.04 -4.88
CA PHE A 184 -7.94 -17.25 -4.12
C PHE A 184 -7.34 -18.64 -4.36
N LEU A 185 -8.14 -19.70 -4.22
CA LEU A 185 -7.70 -21.09 -4.37
C LEU A 185 -7.59 -21.49 -5.84
N ARG A 186 -6.54 -22.24 -6.20
CA ARG A 186 -6.47 -22.84 -7.54
C ARG A 186 -7.60 -23.86 -7.72
N LYS A 187 -8.11 -24.01 -8.95
CA LYS A 187 -9.19 -24.97 -9.26
C LYS A 187 -8.84 -26.42 -8.91
N ASP A 188 -7.58 -26.81 -9.06
CA ASP A 188 -7.09 -28.15 -8.70
C ASP A 188 -6.92 -28.36 -7.18
N ALA A 189 -6.98 -27.29 -6.38
CA ALA A 189 -7.06 -27.37 -4.92
C ALA A 189 -8.45 -27.83 -4.44
N LEU A 190 -9.50 -27.52 -5.23
CA LEU A 190 -10.88 -27.87 -4.91
C LEU A 190 -11.21 -29.30 -5.35
N HIS A 191 -10.60 -29.80 -6.43
CA HIS A 191 -10.87 -31.11 -7.00
C HIS A 191 -9.53 -31.80 -7.31
N PRO A 192 -8.95 -32.58 -6.36
CA PRO A 192 -7.71 -33.30 -6.64
C PRO A 192 -7.97 -34.26 -7.82
N ARG A 193 -7.22 -34.08 -8.91
CA ARG A 193 -7.25 -35.03 -10.04
C ARG A 193 -6.98 -36.42 -9.45
N LYS A 194 -7.94 -37.35 -9.60
CA LYS A 194 -7.68 -38.77 -9.38
C LYS A 194 -6.48 -39.13 -10.25
N LYS A 195 -5.35 -39.44 -9.63
CA LYS A 195 -4.21 -40.00 -10.36
C LYS A 195 -4.64 -41.38 -10.83
N ASN A 196 -4.90 -41.52 -12.12
CA ASN A 196 -4.89 -42.84 -12.74
C ASN A 196 -3.44 -43.31 -12.68
N LYS A 197 -3.21 -44.34 -11.87
CA LYS A 197 -1.99 -45.14 -11.93
C LYS A 197 -2.08 -46.07 -13.13
#